data_AF-A0A3N7H1T8-F1
#
_entry.id   AF-A0A3N7H1T8-F1
#
_cell.length_a   1.000
_cell.length_b   1.000
_cell.length_c   1.000
_cell.angle_alpha   90.00
_cell.angle_beta   90.00
_cell.angle_gamma   90.00
#
_symmetry.space_group_name_H-M   'P 1'
#
loop_
_entity.id
_entity.type
_entity.pdbx_description
1 polymer ?
#
loop_
_entity_poly.entity_id
_entity_poly.type
_entity_poly.pdbx_seq_one_letter_code
_entity_poly.pdbx_strand_id
1 'polypeptide(L)'
;EVSNTGSYAGEEVVQLYIRDLVGSVTRPVKELKGFQKIQLAPGQSQQVAFDLTEEDLKFYNADLEHVAETGEFIVFVGTNSRDVQEKRFYLKD
;
A
#
# COMPACT_ATOMS: atom_id res chain seq x y z
N GLU A 1 -3.87 -12.72 2.28
CA GLU A 1 -4.46 -13.71 1.36
C GLU A 1 -5.60 -13.07 0.58
N VAL A 2 -5.70 -13.38 -0.70
CA VAL A 2 -6.81 -13.01 -1.58
C VAL A 2 -7.43 -14.28 -2.14
N SER A 3 -8.75 -14.38 -2.11
CA SER A 3 -9.50 -15.57 -2.52
C SER A 3 -10.56 -15.21 -3.55
N ASN A 4 -10.65 -16.00 -4.62
CA ASN A 4 -11.76 -15.90 -5.56
C ASN A 4 -12.97 -16.68 -5.03
N THR A 5 -13.96 -15.94 -4.55
CA THR A 5 -15.20 -16.49 -3.99
C THR A 5 -16.34 -16.60 -5.01
N GLY A 6 -16.07 -16.26 -6.28
CA GLY A 6 -17.03 -16.36 -7.38
C GLY A 6 -16.95 -17.68 -8.15
N SER A 7 -17.80 -17.80 -9.18
CA SER A 7 -17.90 -19.01 -10.01
C SER A 7 -17.03 -19.00 -11.27
N TYR A 8 -16.30 -17.91 -11.52
CA TYR A 8 -15.52 -17.72 -12.75
C TYR A 8 -14.06 -17.44 -12.43
N ALA A 9 -13.16 -17.92 -13.30
CA ALA A 9 -11.77 -17.52 -13.26
C ALA A 9 -11.67 -16.01 -13.60
N GLY A 10 -10.82 -15.29 -12.87
CA GLY A 10 -10.66 -13.86 -13.06
C GLY A 10 -9.27 -13.39 -12.65
N GLU A 11 -8.94 -12.17 -13.09
CA GLU A 11 -7.76 -11.45 -12.65
C GLU A 11 -8.16 -10.34 -11.69
N GLU A 12 -7.32 -10.12 -10.68
CA GLU A 12 -7.49 -9.06 -9.69
C GLU A 12 -6.21 -8.22 -9.59
N VAL A 13 -6.33 -6.89 -9.50
CA VAL A 13 -5.20 -5.99 -9.27
C VAL A 13 -5.21 -5.56 -7.81
N VAL A 14 -4.43 -6.28 -6.99
CA VAL A 14 -4.25 -5.95 -5.58
C VAL A 14 -3.35 -4.73 -5.47
N GLN A 15 -3.86 -3.66 -4.86
CA GLN A 15 -3.18 -2.35 -4.78
C GLN A 15 -2.67 -2.07 -3.37
N LEU A 16 -1.45 -1.54 -3.28
CA LEU A 16 -0.79 -1.10 -2.06
C LEU A 16 -0.69 0.42 -2.03
N TYR A 17 -1.20 1.03 -0.97
CA TYR A 17 -1.05 2.47 -0.72
C TYR A 17 -0.40 2.74 0.63
N ILE A 18 0.20 3.92 0.75
CA ILE A 18 0.73 4.43 2.00
C ILE A 18 0.16 5.82 2.30
N ARG A 19 -0.06 6.09 3.58
CA ARG A 19 -0.26 7.43 4.10
C ARG A 19 0.76 7.69 5.19
N ASP A 20 1.41 8.83 5.07
CA ASP A 20 2.24 9.42 6.12
C ASP A 20 1.34 10.32 7.00
N LEU A 21 1.27 10.04 8.30
CA LEU A 21 0.39 10.78 9.23
C LEU A 21 1.03 12.04 9.79
N VAL A 22 2.36 12.11 9.80
CA VAL A 22 3.12 13.20 10.42
C VAL A 22 4.26 13.57 9.48
N GLY A 23 3.94 14.43 8.51
CA GLY A 23 4.94 15.05 7.65
C GLY A 23 5.17 16.51 8.01
N SER A 24 6.39 17.01 7.81
CA SER A 24 6.74 18.43 7.86
C SER A 24 5.91 19.29 6.89
N VAL A 25 5.41 18.66 5.82
CA VAL A 25 4.46 19.23 4.85
C VAL A 25 3.19 18.39 4.81
N THR A 26 2.07 18.98 4.37
CA THR A 26 0.81 18.23 4.22
C THR A 26 0.98 17.09 3.20
N ARG A 27 0.81 15.86 3.66
CA ARG A 27 0.94 14.64 2.85
C ARG A 27 -0.42 14.24 2.26
N PRO A 28 -0.47 13.59 1.08
CA PRO A 28 -1.71 13.05 0.53
C PRO A 28 -2.35 12.03 1.47
N VAL A 29 -3.68 11.89 1.39
CA VAL A 29 -4.40 10.91 2.23
C VAL A 29 -4.01 9.47 1.91
N LYS A 30 -3.59 9.16 0.68
CA LYS A 30 -3.04 7.87 0.23
C LYS A 30 -2.20 8.10 -1.04
N GLU A 31 -1.07 7.39 -1.15
CA GLU A 31 -0.21 7.35 -2.34
C GLU A 31 -0.02 5.89 -2.77
N LEU A 32 -0.17 5.57 -4.06
CA LEU A 32 0.05 4.21 -4.57
C LEU A 32 1.55 3.91 -4.55
N LYS A 33 1.94 2.79 -3.93
CA LYS A 33 3.34 2.36 -3.81
C LYS A 33 3.62 1.04 -4.52
N GLY A 34 2.60 0.23 -4.79
CA GLY A 34 2.76 -0.99 -5.55
C GLY A 34 1.42 -1.59 -5.97
N PHE A 35 1.47 -2.53 -6.91
CA PHE A 35 0.34 -3.36 -7.26
C PHE A 35 0.80 -4.72 -7.78
N GLN A 36 -0.03 -5.74 -7.60
CA GLN A 36 0.19 -7.07 -8.17
C GLN A 36 -1.09 -7.55 -8.85
N LYS A 37 -0.96 -7.91 -10.12
CA LYS A 37 -2.04 -8.54 -10.88
C LYS A 37 -1.94 -10.05 -10.71
N ILE A 38 -2.98 -10.67 -10.16
CA ILE A 38 -3.03 -12.11 -9.90
C ILE A 38 -4.20 -12.74 -10.66
N GLN A 39 -4.03 -13.97 -11.12
CA GLN A 39 -5.09 -14.77 -11.73
C GLN A 39 -5.53 -15.82 -10.71
N LEU A 40 -6.83 -15.93 -10.47
CA LEU A 40 -7.40 -16.91 -9.56
C LEU A 40 -8.54 -17.69 -10.23
N ALA A 41 -8.46 -19.02 -10.19
CA ALA A 41 -9.58 -19.90 -10.50
C ALA A 41 -10.67 -19.82 -9.41
N PRO A 42 -11.92 -20.25 -9.68
CA PRO A 42 -12.96 -20.32 -8.66
C PRO A 42 -12.51 -21.11 -7.42
N GLY A 43 -12.65 -20.53 -6.24
CA GLY A 43 -12.25 -21.14 -4.96
C GLY A 43 -10.75 -21.11 -4.66
N GLN A 44 -9.91 -20.58 -5.55
CA GLN A 44 -8.47 -20.46 -5.33
C GLN A 44 -8.15 -19.29 -4.40
N SER A 45 -7.18 -19.50 -3.50
CA SER A 45 -6.52 -18.45 -2.71
C SER A 45 -5.07 -18.26 -3.14
N GLN A 46 -4.57 -17.03 -3.04
CA GLN A 46 -3.16 -16.71 -3.20
C GLN A 46 -2.70 -15.72 -2.12
N GLN A 47 -1.50 -15.95 -1.59
CA GLN A 47 -0.83 -14.95 -0.76
C GLN A 47 -0.15 -13.91 -1.64
N VAL A 48 -0.46 -12.65 -1.37
CA VAL A 48 0.16 -11.50 -2.02
C VAL A 48 1.01 -10.79 -0.97
N ALA A 49 2.29 -10.64 -1.25
CA ALA A 49 3.26 -10.01 -0.36
C ALA A 49 3.87 -8.81 -1.07
N PHE A 50 3.92 -7.67 -0.39
CA PHE A 50 4.60 -6.48 -0.86
C PHE A 50 5.78 -6.20 0.04
N ASP A 51 6.93 -5.92 -0.56
CA ASP A 51 8.08 -5.42 0.14
C ASP A 51 8.01 -3.88 0.17
N LEU A 52 8.19 -3.31 1.36
CA LEU A 52 8.28 -1.88 1.57
C LEU A 52 9.66 -1.55 2.11
N THR A 53 10.32 -0.63 1.43
CA THR A 53 11.62 -0.08 1.81
C THR A 53 11.46 1.36 2.28
N GLU A 54 12.49 1.89 2.94
CA GLU A 54 12.50 3.30 3.33
C GLU A 54 12.39 4.23 2.12
N GLU A 55 12.95 3.84 0.96
CA GLU A 55 12.84 4.62 -0.28
C GLU A 55 11.39 4.82 -0.72
N ASP A 56 10.50 3.84 -0.46
CA ASP A 56 9.08 3.96 -0.76
C ASP A 56 8.37 4.97 0.16
N LEU A 57 8.96 5.32 1.29
CA LEU A 57 8.43 6.26 2.29
C LEU A 57 8.93 7.68 2.06
N LYS A 58 9.98 7.86 1.25
CA LYS A 58 10.56 9.18 1.01
C LYS A 58 9.63 10.10 0.24
N PHE A 59 9.80 11.38 0.50
CA PHE A 59 9.15 12.45 -0.22
C PHE A 59 10.03 13.70 -0.26
N TYR A 60 9.65 14.66 -1.10
CA TYR A 60 10.32 15.96 -1.15
C TYR A 60 9.73 16.89 -0.09
N ASN A 61 10.56 17.29 0.87
CA ASN A 61 10.19 18.30 1.88
C ASN A 61 10.18 19.73 1.28
N ALA A 62 9.92 20.74 2.11
CA ALA A 62 9.86 22.15 1.67
C ALA A 62 11.19 22.66 1.09
N ASP A 63 12.32 22.05 1.49
CA ASP A 63 13.67 22.38 1.04
C ASP A 63 14.11 21.54 -0.19
N LEU A 64 13.19 20.77 -0.78
CA LEU A 64 13.41 19.87 -1.93
C LEU A 64 14.38 18.71 -1.64
N GLU A 65 14.50 18.31 -0.38
CA GLU A 65 15.27 17.13 0.03
C GLU A 65 14.39 15.89 -0.05
N HIS A 66 14.92 14.81 -0.64
CA HIS A 66 14.22 13.53 -0.73
C HIS A 66 14.50 12.67 0.51
N VAL A 67 13.62 12.77 1.50
CA VAL A 67 13.81 12.21 2.85
C VAL A 67 12.59 11.43 3.31
N ALA A 68 12.81 10.44 4.19
CA ALA A 68 11.74 9.77 4.93
C ALA A 68 11.82 10.27 6.36
N GLU A 69 10.70 10.78 6.88
CA GLU A 69 10.63 11.29 8.24
C GLU A 69 10.19 10.16 9.19
N THR A 70 10.83 10.06 10.35
CA THR A 70 10.38 9.13 11.40
C THR A 70 8.96 9.48 11.83
N GLY A 71 8.11 8.47 11.98
CA GLY A 71 6.72 8.74 12.28
C GLY A 71 5.80 7.56 12.05
N GLU A 72 4.51 7.81 12.21
CA GLU A 72 3.47 6.81 11.99
C GLU A 72 3.03 6.79 10.53
N PHE A 73 3.05 5.61 9.93
CA PHE A 73 2.56 5.36 8.58
C PHE A 73 1.37 4.41 8.63
N ILE A 74 0.43 4.61 7.69
CA ILE A 74 -0.66 3.68 7.42
C ILE A 74 -0.41 3.02 6.07
N VAL A 75 -0.39 1.69 6.06
CA VAL A 75 -0.43 0.86 4.85
C VAL A 75 -1.89 0.50 4.55
N PHE A 76 -2.27 0.59 3.29
CA PHE A 76 -3.57 0.16 2.79
C PHE A 76 -3.39 -0.90 1.71
N VAL A 77 -4.18 -1.98 1.77
CA VAL A 77 -4.22 -3.00 0.72
C VAL A 77 -5.67 -3.27 0.33
N GLY A 78 -5.98 -3.24 -0.97
CA GLY A 78 -7.35 -3.50 -1.43
C GLY A 78 -7.49 -3.66 -2.94
N THR A 79 -8.74 -3.84 -3.37
CA THR A 79 -9.15 -3.98 -4.78
C THR A 79 -9.26 -2.64 -5.51
N ASN A 80 -9.34 -1.54 -4.76
CA ASN A 80 -9.32 -0.17 -5.27
C ASN A 80 -8.86 0.80 -4.16
N SER A 81 -8.71 2.09 -4.48
CA SER A 81 -8.20 3.11 -3.54
C SER A 81 -9.15 3.46 -2.38
N ARG A 82 -10.45 3.16 -2.53
CA ARG A 82 -11.48 3.43 -1.53
C ARG A 82 -11.65 2.25 -0.57
N ASP A 83 -11.82 1.05 -1.12
CA ASP A 83 -12.20 -0.17 -0.41
C ASP A 83 -10.94 -0.98 -0.07
N VAL A 84 -10.35 -0.67 1.10
CA VAL A 84 -9.05 -1.18 1.53
C VAL A 84 -9.07 -1.68 2.98
N GLN A 85 -8.19 -2.62 3.29
CA GLN A 85 -7.77 -2.93 4.65
C GLN A 85 -6.61 -2.03 5.04
N GLU A 86 -6.53 -1.60 6.30
CA GLU A 86 -5.44 -0.75 6.79
C GLU A 86 -4.66 -1.37 7.94
N LYS A 87 -3.37 -1.08 8.00
CA LYS A 87 -2.51 -1.34 9.16
C LYS A 87 -1.56 -0.19 9.39
N ARG A 88 -1.18 0.01 10.64
CA ARG A 88 -0.27 1.08 11.09
C ARG A 88 1.08 0.51 11.45
N PHE A 89 2.13 1.24 11.14
CA PHE A 89 3.49 0.96 11.61
C PHE A 89 4.22 2.28 11.91
N TYR A 90 5.34 2.19 12.62
CA TYR A 90 6.15 3.35 12.99
C TYR A 90 7.54 3.20 12.38
N LEU A 91 7.98 4.19 11.60
CA LEU A 91 9.36 4.28 11.11
C LEU A 91 10.22 4.90 12.20
N LYS A 92 11.27 4.18 12.59
CA LYS A 92 12.27 4.64 13.56
C LYS A 92 13.56 5.02 12.83
N ASP A 93 14.37 5.85 13.47
CA ASP A 93 15.75 6.13 13.07
C ASP A 93 16.62 4.86 12.95
#